data_AF-R4WD49-F1
#
_entry.id   AF-R4WD49-F1
#
_cell.length_a   1.000
_cell.length_b   1.000
_cell.length_c   1.000
_cell.angle_alpha   90.00
_cell.angle_beta   90.00
_cell.angle_gamma   90.00
#
_symmetry.space_group_name_H-M   'P 1'
#
loop_
_entity.id
_entity.type
_entity.pdbx_description
1 polymer ?
#
loop_
_entity_poly.entity_id
_entity_poly.type
_entity_poly.pdbx_seq_one_letter_code
_entity_poly.pdbx_strand_id
1 'polypeptide(L)' 'MQGLSLSSLRKHRALIPLFACVGIGCVGCAFYVARLAIRNPEVAWNKKGDQEPWQEYQDKQYKFYSPNVDYKKLEAPPKY' A
#
# COMPACT_ATOMS: atom_id res chain seq x y z
N MET A 1 26.70 19.37 -4.76
CA MET A 1 25.98 19.83 -3.55
C MET A 1 26.54 19.09 -2.35
N GLN A 2 27.04 19.81 -1.34
CA GLN A 2 27.46 19.20 -0.07
C GLN A 2 26.23 18.58 0.61
N GLY A 3 26.31 17.35 1.10
CA GLY A 3 25.20 16.65 1.77
C GLY A 3 24.53 15.50 0.98
N LEU A 4 24.73 15.39 -0.34
CA LEU A 4 24.11 14.32 -1.16
C LEU A 4 25.04 13.14 -1.49
N SER A 5 26.33 13.23 -1.17
CA SER A 5 27.26 12.11 -1.36
C SER A 5 27.39 11.28 -0.08
N LEU A 6 27.62 9.97 -0.23
CA LEU A 6 27.84 9.04 0.89
C LEU A 6 28.98 9.51 1.81
N SER A 7 29.99 10.16 1.25
CA SER A 7 31.12 10.76 1.99
C SER A 7 30.70 11.95 2.84
N SER A 8 29.68 12.72 2.42
CA SER A 8 29.10 13.84 3.17
C SER A 8 28.21 13.37 4.32
N LEU A 9 27.41 12.32 4.11
CA LEU A 9 26.58 11.70 5.16
C LEU A 9 27.42 11.13 6.32
N ARG A 10 28.57 10.51 6.02
CA ARG A 10 29.47 10.01 7.07
C ARG A 10 30.12 11.14 7.88
N LYS A 11 30.39 12.28 7.25
CA LYS A 11 31.00 13.46 7.90
C LYS A 11 30.00 14.17 8.82
N HIS A 12 28.72 14.19 8.45
CA HIS A 12 27.66 14.80 9.24
C HIS A 12 26.64 13.75 9.71
N ARG A 13 26.96 13.04 10.80
CA ARG A 13 26.09 11.99 11.37
C ARG A 13 24.68 12.46 11.76
N ALA A 14 24.49 13.76 12.00
CA ALA A 14 23.17 14.34 12.29
C ALA A 14 22.19 14.25 11.10
N LEU A 15 22.67 14.11 9.86
CA LEU A 15 21.81 14.00 8.68
C LEU A 15 21.24 12.58 8.50
N ILE A 16 21.86 11.56 9.10
CA ILE A 16 21.44 10.16 8.99
C ILE A 16 19.99 9.94 9.49
N PRO A 17 19.59 10.37 10.69
CA PRO A 17 18.20 10.20 11.16
C PRO A 17 17.19 10.97 10.30
N LEU A 18 17.56 12.14 9.77
CA LEU A 18 16.72 12.92 8.86
C LEU A 18 16.44 12.13 7.58
N PHE A 19 17.48 11.63 6.92
CA PHE A 19 17.34 10.83 5.70
C PHE A 19 16.64 9.50 5.95
N ALA A 20 16.79 8.90 7.15
CA ALA A 20 16.06 7.69 7.52
C ALA A 20 14.55 7.96 7.59
N CYS A 21 14.12 9.01 8.30
CA CYS A 21 12.70 9.38 8.38
C CYS A 21 12.09 9.68 6.99
N VAL A 22 12.81 10.44 6.17
CA VAL A 22 12.38 10.76 4.80
C VAL A 22 12.32 9.50 3.94
N GLY A 23 13.33 8.65 4.01
CA GLY A 23 13.38 7.39 3.28
C GLY A 23 12.23 6.46 3.66
N ILE A 24 11.95 6.31 4.97
CA ILE A 24 10.81 5.54 5.46
C ILE A 24 9.49 6.12 4.94
N GLY A 25 9.34 7.45 4.95
CA GLY A 25 8.15 8.12 4.41
C GLY A 25 7.95 7.86 2.91
N CYS A 26 9.01 8.00 2.10
CA CYS A 26 8.96 7.74 0.66
C CYS A 26 8.62 6.28 0.36
N VAL A 27 9.27 5.34 1.05
CA VAL A 27 9.02 3.89 0.89
C VAL A 27 7.60 3.55 1.32
N GLY A 28 7.12 4.06 2.44
CA GLY A 28 5.77 3.83 2.94
C GLY A 28 4.69 4.38 1.99
N CYS A 29 4.91 5.58 1.44
CA CYS A 29 4.02 6.17 0.44
C CYS A 29 3.95 5.32 -0.83
N ALA A 30 5.11 4.98 -1.41
CA ALA A 30 5.18 4.16 -2.61
C ALA A 30 4.53 2.78 -2.39
N PHE A 31 4.79 2.15 -1.24
CA PHE A 31 4.17 0.88 -0.86
C PHE A 31 2.64 0.98 -0.78
N TYR A 32 2.11 2.00 -0.11
CA TYR A 32 0.67 2.14 0.07
C TYR A 32 -0.05 2.44 -1.26
N VAL A 33 0.54 3.28 -2.11
CA VAL A 33 0.02 3.56 -3.46
C VAL A 33 0.04 2.29 -4.32
N ALA A 34 1.15 1.54 -4.33
CA ALA A 34 1.24 0.29 -5.07
C ALA A 34 0.21 -0.75 -4.59
N ARG A 35 0.02 -0.85 -3.27
CA ARG A 35 -1.01 -1.70 -2.67
C ARG A 35 -2.41 -1.28 -3.11
N LEU A 36 -2.71 0.02 -3.12
CA LEU A 36 -4.00 0.53 -3.55
C LEU A 36 -4.24 0.30 -5.04
N ALA A 37 -3.20 0.46 -5.87
CA ALA A 37 -3.29 0.19 -7.30
C ALA A 37 -3.65 -1.27 -7.57
N ILE A 38 -3.02 -2.22 -6.89
CA ILE A 38 -3.15 -3.65 -7.22
C ILE A 38 -4.35 -4.32 -6.52
N ARG A 39 -4.66 -3.91 -5.28
CA ARG A 39 -5.63 -4.61 -4.42
C ARG A 39 -6.98 -3.91 -4.27
N ASN A 40 -7.27 -2.89 -5.06
CA ASN A 40 -8.52 -2.14 -4.99
C ASN A 40 -9.55 -2.69 -6.01
N PRO A 41 -10.77 -3.07 -5.57
CA PRO A 41 -11.82 -3.54 -6.48
C PRO A 41 -12.26 -2.51 -7.52
N GLU A 42 -11.98 -1.22 -7.30
CA GLU A 42 -12.32 -0.16 -8.25
C GLU A 42 -11.27 0.02 -9.36
N VAL A 43 -10.11 -0.64 -9.27
CA VAL A 43 -9.00 -0.45 -10.20
C VAL A 43 -8.82 -1.71 -11.06
N ALA A 44 -9.31 -1.65 -12.31
CA ALA A 44 -9.17 -2.73 -13.27
C ALA A 44 -7.93 -2.54 -14.17
N TRP A 45 -6.88 -3.32 -13.93
CA TRP A 45 -5.72 -3.39 -14.84
C TRP A 45 -5.97 -4.32 -16.04
N ASN A 46 -6.80 -5.35 -15.85
CA ASN A 46 -7.12 -6.31 -16.90
C ASN A 46 -8.39 -5.88 -17.65
N LYS A 47 -8.25 -5.64 -18.96
CA LYS A 47 -9.38 -5.26 -19.83
C LYS A 47 -10.07 -6.46 -20.51
N LYS A 48 -9.59 -7.69 -20.29
CA LYS A 48 -10.02 -8.90 -21.02
C LYS A 48 -10.64 -10.02 -20.15
N GLY A 49 -10.75 -9.84 -18.83
CA GLY A 49 -11.38 -10.81 -17.90
C GLY A 49 -12.76 -10.38 -17.44
N ASP A 50 -13.32 -11.04 -16.40
CA ASP A 50 -14.56 -10.65 -15.72
C ASP A 50 -14.61 -9.12 -15.56
N GLN A 51 -15.57 -8.49 -16.24
CA GLN A 51 -15.65 -7.03 -16.37
C GLN A 51 -15.98 -6.32 -15.04
N GLU A 52 -16.24 -7.10 -14.00
CA GLU A 52 -16.71 -6.68 -12.69
C GLU A 52 -15.63 -6.94 -11.62
N PRO A 53 -14.60 -6.08 -11.50
CA PRO A 53 -13.49 -6.26 -10.55
C PRO A 53 -13.94 -6.31 -9.08
N TRP A 54 -15.14 -5.83 -8.76
CA TRP A 54 -15.76 -5.98 -7.43
C TRP A 54 -16.18 -7.42 -7.09
N GLN A 55 -16.48 -8.28 -8.07
CA GLN A 55 -16.86 -9.68 -7.80
C GLN A 55 -15.69 -10.48 -7.21
N GLU A 56 -14.45 -10.19 -7.62
CA GLU A 56 -13.26 -10.90 -7.11
C GLU A 56 -13.02 -10.65 -5.61
N TYR A 57 -13.44 -9.48 -5.12
CA TYR A 57 -13.26 -9.07 -3.73
C TYR A 57 -14.50 -9.28 -2.86
N GLN A 58 -15.55 -9.92 -3.37
CA GLN A 58 -16.79 -10.16 -2.62
C GLN A 58 -16.56 -10.95 -1.33
N ASP A 59 -15.75 -12.03 -1.40
CA ASP A 59 -15.45 -12.90 -0.25
C ASP A 59 -14.09 -12.60 0.40
N LYS A 60 -13.38 -11.57 -0.10
CA LYS A 60 -12.02 -11.24 0.33
C LYS A 60 -12.00 -9.96 1.15
N GLN A 61 -11.21 -9.94 2.21
CA GLN A 61 -10.98 -8.72 2.98
C GLN A 61 -10.20 -7.68 2.15
N TYR A 62 -10.90 -6.62 1.72
CA TYR A 62 -10.26 -5.48 1.06
C TYR A 62 -9.49 -4.59 2.05
N LYS A 63 -9.98 -4.37 3.27
CA LYS A 63 -9.33 -3.45 4.23
C LYS A 63 -7.99 -4.01 4.70
N PHE A 64 -6.93 -3.18 4.66
CA PHE A 64 -5.59 -3.59 5.10
C PHE A 64 -5.55 -3.87 6.61
N TYR A 65 -6.28 -3.10 7.40
CA TYR A 65 -6.38 -3.25 8.84
C TYR A 65 -7.82 -3.07 9.30
N SER A 66 -8.27 -3.96 10.18
CA SER A 66 -9.58 -3.92 10.80
C SER A 66 -9.50 -4.57 12.18
N PRO A 67 -9.42 -3.79 13.26
CA PRO A 67 -9.29 -4.34 14.60
C PRO A 67 -10.59 -4.93 15.14
N ASN A 68 -11.73 -4.45 14.65
CA ASN A 68 -13.04 -4.74 15.27
C ASN A 68 -13.85 -5.80 14.53
N VAL A 69 -13.49 -6.11 13.29
CA VAL A 69 -14.28 -6.99 12.41
C VAL A 69 -13.40 -8.12 11.89
N ASP A 70 -13.82 -9.35 12.18
CA ASP A 70 -13.22 -10.58 11.66
C ASP A 70 -13.87 -10.96 10.33
N TYR A 71 -13.23 -10.55 9.23
CA TYR A 71 -13.73 -10.82 7.87
C TYR A 71 -13.75 -12.29 7.50
N LYS A 72 -13.07 -13.17 8.25
CA LYS A 72 -13.12 -14.62 7.98
C LYS A 72 -14.45 -15.25 8.39
N LYS A 73 -15.20 -14.58 9.27
CA LYS A 73 -16.47 -15.07 9.82
C LYS A 73 -17.68 -14.31 9.25
N LEU A 74 -17.44 -13.35 8.35
CA LEU A 74 -18.50 -12.58 7.72
C LEU A 74 -19.05 -13.35 6.53
N GLU A 75 -20.37 -13.53 6.50
CA GLU A 75 -21.06 -14.05 5.33
C GLU A 75 -21.21 -12.96 4.27
N ALA A 76 -21.05 -13.35 3.01
CA ALA A 76 -21.24 -12.42 1.89
C ALA A 76 -22.71 -11.99 1.81
N PRO A 77 -22.98 -10.71 1.45
CA PRO A 77 -24.35 -10.25 1.27
C PRO A 77 -25.06 -11.06 0.16
N PRO A 78 -26.37 -11.31 0.28
CA PRO A 78 -27.12 -12.03 -0.74
C PRO A 78 -27.09 -11.28 -2.07
N LYS A 79 -26.86 -12.03 -3.17
CA LYS A 79 -26.96 -11.49 -4.53
C LYS A 79 -28.45 -11.34 -4.88
N TYR A 80 -28.87 -10.14 -5.27
CA TYR A 80 -30.24 -9.83 -5.72
C TYR A 80 -30.35 -9.98 -7.24
#